data_AF-A0A6G1SBG3-F1
#
_entry.id   AF-A0A6G1SBG3-F1
#
_cell.length_a   1.000
_cell.length_b   1.000
_cell.length_c   1.000
_cell.angle_alpha   90.00
_cell.angle_beta   90.00
_cell.angle_gamma   90.00
#
_symmetry.space_group_name_H-M   'P 1'
#
loop_
_entity.id
_entity.type
_entity.pdbx_description
1 polymer ?
#
loop_
_entity_poly.entity_id
_entity_poly.type
_entity_poly.pdbx_seq_one_letter_code
_entity_poly.pdbx_strand_id
1 'polypeptide(L)'
;MDARCRSSNLTSRVQIVEYEVDTWYSGPYPEEYVKDDKILLICEFCLSYMLDEECLRKHNNKCQHFCPPADEIYRSLHKVKNFDEPQSLSVFEVDGAKSKLYCQNLCFLGKLFIDQKTLCYDVDQFLFYVLTRNDEVGSHLLGYFSKEKHSKYKYNVSCIMILPQYQSYGYGRFLIEFSYLLSKQENQLGSPEKPLSALGLNSYMNYWKYSIIDVIKDKDKISIKEISDATNMTIEDVVCTLQDTHLVRKAAKSDNRGNQYSILLMEHEIDKLNRPRLTVNPEDLRWTRYVSLYAKNSEDDDDYAVSSTVHLSNDEAVVENNNEPMQNGDDAAFDDEDNLSLKSHTSEATEIAAGSPQGCLPMLEPMSSCVDGY
;
A
#
# COMPACT_ATOMS: atom_id res chain seq x y z
N MET A 1 -15.87 -17.55 21.08
CA MET A 1 -15.06 -17.20 22.26
C MET A 1 -13.83 -18.06 22.20
N ASP A 2 -12.70 -17.49 21.77
CA ASP A 2 -11.39 -18.12 21.96
C ASP A 2 -10.38 -17.02 22.29
N ALA A 3 -10.04 -16.97 23.57
CA ALA A 3 -9.11 -16.03 24.16
C ALA A 3 -7.68 -16.53 23.87
N ARG A 4 -7.09 -16.02 22.79
CA ARG A 4 -5.65 -16.16 22.56
C ARG A 4 -4.92 -15.01 23.24
N CYS A 5 -4.08 -15.39 24.19
CA CYS A 5 -3.02 -14.64 24.88
C CYS A 5 -2.78 -13.23 24.32
N ARG A 6 -3.36 -12.21 24.97
CA ARG A 6 -3.02 -10.79 24.72
C ARG A 6 -1.65 -10.54 25.35
N SER A 7 -0.62 -10.36 24.52
CA SER A 7 0.62 -9.75 24.98
C SER A 7 0.31 -8.35 25.52
N SER A 8 0.86 -8.02 26.67
CA SER A 8 0.53 -6.84 27.49
C SER A 8 1.04 -5.50 26.94
N ASN A 9 1.31 -5.39 25.63
CA ASN A 9 1.88 -4.21 24.95
C ASN A 9 1.09 -3.86 23.67
N LEU A 10 -0.24 -3.84 23.75
CA LEU A 10 -1.11 -3.42 22.65
C LEU A 10 -1.75 -2.08 23.02
N THR A 11 -1.53 -1.03 22.22
CA THR A 11 -2.32 0.19 22.30
C THR A 11 -3.73 -0.22 21.92
N SER A 12 -4.64 -0.37 22.87
CA SER A 12 -5.97 -0.91 22.56
C SER A 12 -6.77 0.07 21.70
N ARG A 13 -6.56 1.39 21.88
CA ARG A 13 -7.34 2.45 21.23
C ARG A 13 -6.50 3.68 20.89
N VAL A 14 -6.85 4.33 19.78
CA VAL A 14 -6.29 5.61 19.34
C VAL A 14 -7.41 6.60 19.12
N GLN A 15 -7.21 7.85 19.52
CA GLN A 15 -8.09 8.96 19.19
C GLN A 15 -7.44 9.85 18.14
N ILE A 16 -8.14 10.06 17.03
CA ILE A 16 -7.76 10.98 15.97
C ILE A 16 -9.00 11.75 15.53
N VAL A 17 -8.86 13.07 15.46
CA VAL A 17 -10.02 13.99 15.31
C VAL A 17 -11.02 13.75 16.46
N GLU A 18 -12.33 13.65 16.19
CA GLU A 18 -13.35 13.26 17.16
C GLU A 18 -13.53 11.73 17.34
N TYR A 19 -12.78 10.90 16.62
CA TYR A 19 -13.00 9.46 16.59
C TYR A 19 -12.04 8.70 17.51
N GLU A 20 -12.60 7.88 18.37
CA GLU A 20 -11.89 6.81 19.10
C GLU A 20 -11.99 5.52 18.29
N VAL A 21 -10.85 4.90 18.00
CA VAL A 21 -10.74 3.75 17.09
C VAL A 21 -9.94 2.64 17.76
N ASP A 22 -10.50 1.42 17.77
CA ASP A 22 -9.77 0.23 18.20
C ASP A 22 -8.65 -0.09 17.21
N THR A 23 -7.45 -0.34 17.73
CA THR A 23 -6.32 -0.75 16.89
C THR A 23 -6.41 -2.23 16.55
N TRP A 24 -5.89 -2.62 15.39
CA TRP A 24 -5.89 -4.02 14.94
C TRP A 24 -4.57 -4.72 15.28
N TYR A 25 -3.49 -3.95 15.36
CA TYR A 25 -2.12 -4.43 15.56
C TYR A 25 -1.33 -3.48 16.47
N SER A 26 -0.27 -3.98 17.09
CA SER A 26 0.69 -3.14 17.82
C SER A 26 1.47 -2.23 16.87
N GLY A 27 1.61 -0.96 17.29
CA GLY A 27 2.45 0.05 16.64
C GLY A 27 3.77 0.27 17.38
N PRO A 28 4.77 0.89 16.75
CA PRO A 28 6.09 1.13 17.34
C PRO A 28 6.10 2.40 18.21
N TYR A 29 5.08 2.59 19.04
CA TYR A 29 5.03 3.71 19.97
C TYR A 29 5.86 3.40 21.22
N PRO A 30 6.50 4.40 21.86
CA PRO A 30 7.25 4.17 23.09
C PRO A 30 6.34 3.60 24.20
N GLU A 31 6.90 2.77 25.09
CA GLU A 31 6.11 1.99 26.06
C GLU A 31 5.19 2.85 26.93
N GLU A 32 5.60 4.07 27.29
CA GLU A 32 4.82 5.00 28.09
C GLU A 32 3.48 5.40 27.42
N TYR A 33 3.38 5.27 26.10
CA TYR A 33 2.17 5.52 25.29
C TYR A 33 1.28 4.28 25.09
N VAL A 34 1.76 3.10 25.49
CA VAL A 34 1.10 1.82 25.23
C VAL A 34 0.62 1.13 26.52
N LYS A 35 1.10 1.60 27.68
CA LYS A 35 0.76 1.07 29.01
C LYS A 35 -0.67 1.41 29.44
N ASP A 36 -1.21 0.55 30.28
CA ASP A 36 -2.46 0.75 31.05
C ASP A 36 -3.74 0.98 30.23
N ASP A 37 -3.85 0.39 29.03
CA ASP A 37 -5.03 0.55 28.15
C ASP A 37 -5.40 2.01 27.85
N LYS A 38 -4.39 2.89 27.87
CA LYS A 38 -4.55 4.31 27.54
C LYS A 38 -4.93 4.51 26.08
N ILE A 39 -5.72 5.55 25.86
CA ILE A 39 -6.07 6.02 24.52
C ILE A 39 -4.91 6.89 24.03
N LEU A 40 -4.26 6.49 22.94
CA LEU A 40 -3.24 7.30 22.31
C LEU A 40 -3.89 8.46 21.56
N LEU A 41 -3.54 9.70 21.89
CA LEU A 41 -4.10 10.88 21.23
C LEU A 41 -3.21 11.32 20.08
N ILE A 42 -3.75 11.55 18.89
CA ILE A 42 -2.98 11.94 17.71
C ILE A 42 -3.53 13.26 17.14
N CYS A 43 -2.63 14.23 16.95
CA CYS A 43 -2.95 15.44 16.20
C CYS A 43 -3.29 15.08 14.75
N GLU A 44 -4.45 15.50 14.26
CA GLU A 44 -4.93 15.16 12.92
C GLU A 44 -4.07 15.73 11.78
N PHE A 45 -3.37 16.86 12.02
CA PHE A 45 -2.60 17.55 10.97
C PHE A 45 -1.14 17.14 10.94
N CYS A 46 -0.43 17.17 12.08
CA CYS A 46 1.00 16.85 12.11
C CYS A 46 1.30 15.40 12.51
N LEU A 47 0.27 14.66 12.95
CA LEU A 47 0.34 13.25 13.37
C LEU A 47 1.22 13.00 14.59
N SER A 48 1.69 14.05 15.28
CA SER A 48 2.31 13.89 16.59
C SER A 48 1.32 13.26 17.57
N TYR A 49 1.84 12.43 18.46
CA TYR A 49 1.07 11.64 19.42
C TYR A 49 1.32 12.14 20.86
N MET A 50 0.30 12.04 21.72
CA MET A 50 0.28 12.55 23.09
C MET A 50 -0.39 11.56 24.05
N LEU A 51 -0.07 11.67 25.34
CA LEU A 51 -0.60 10.82 26.41
C LEU A 51 -1.92 11.29 27.01
N ASP A 52 -2.18 12.60 26.97
CA ASP A 52 -3.33 13.19 27.66
C ASP A 52 -3.89 14.41 26.92
N GLU A 53 -5.16 14.72 27.22
CA GLU A 53 -5.91 15.78 26.56
C GLU A 53 -5.31 17.16 26.82
N GLU A 54 -4.63 17.38 27.95
CA GLU A 54 -4.00 18.67 28.25
C GLU A 54 -2.82 18.93 27.30
N CYS A 55 -2.01 17.91 27.05
CA CYS A 55 -0.92 17.93 26.08
C CYS A 55 -1.47 18.15 24.66
N LEU A 56 -2.52 17.42 24.27
CA LEU A 56 -3.16 17.61 22.96
C LEU A 56 -3.70 19.04 22.81
N ARG A 57 -4.38 19.58 23.82
CA ARG A 57 -4.91 20.95 23.81
C ARG A 57 -3.79 21.99 23.70
N LYS A 58 -2.71 21.82 24.45
CA LYS A 58 -1.51 22.69 24.37
C LYS A 58 -0.86 22.59 23.00
N HIS A 59 -0.80 21.39 22.42
CA HIS A 59 -0.29 21.16 21.08
C HIS A 59 -1.16 21.86 20.03
N ASN A 60 -2.48 21.67 20.04
CA ASN A 60 -3.41 22.28 19.09
C ASN A 60 -3.34 23.81 19.09
N ASN A 61 -3.10 24.43 20.25
CA ASN A 61 -2.93 25.88 20.35
C ASN A 61 -1.61 26.41 19.75
N LYS A 62 -0.62 25.54 19.55
CA LYS A 62 0.73 25.89 19.04
C LYS A 62 1.01 25.33 17.66
N CYS A 63 0.32 24.26 17.27
CA CYS A 63 0.50 23.58 16.01
C CYS A 63 0.20 24.54 14.86
N GLN A 64 1.11 24.59 13.89
CA GLN A 64 0.98 25.45 12.70
C GLN A 64 0.58 24.65 11.46
N HIS A 65 0.37 23.34 11.62
CA HIS A 65 -0.03 22.46 10.52
C HIS A 65 -1.55 22.43 10.40
N PHE A 66 -2.03 22.66 9.19
CA PHE A 66 -3.43 22.50 8.78
C PHE A 66 -3.58 21.63 7.52
N CYS A 67 -2.47 21.09 7.03
CA CYS A 67 -2.40 20.18 5.90
C CYS A 67 -1.11 19.34 5.98
N PRO A 68 -0.98 18.25 5.22
CA PRO A 68 0.27 17.53 5.08
C PRO A 68 1.41 18.48 4.64
N PRO A 69 2.63 18.37 5.21
CA PRO A 69 3.71 19.31 4.96
C PRO A 69 4.42 19.02 3.61
N ALA A 70 3.72 19.22 2.50
CA ALA A 70 4.24 18.99 1.15
C ALA A 70 3.39 19.65 0.04
N ASP A 71 3.72 19.35 -1.22
CA ASP A 71 3.02 19.86 -2.39
C ASP A 71 1.66 19.16 -2.58
N GLU A 72 0.63 19.97 -2.81
CA GLU A 72 -0.69 19.49 -3.25
C GLU A 72 -0.65 19.22 -4.75
N ILE A 73 -0.69 17.95 -5.15
CA ILE A 73 -0.55 17.52 -6.54
C ILE A 73 -1.90 17.22 -7.21
N TYR A 74 -2.99 17.27 -6.45
CA TYR A 74 -4.36 17.03 -6.92
C TYR A 74 -5.35 17.74 -6.02
N ARG A 75 -6.35 18.40 -6.60
CA ARG A 75 -7.53 18.92 -5.88
C ARG A 75 -8.76 18.87 -6.80
N SER A 76 -9.84 18.26 -6.34
CA SER A 76 -11.10 18.20 -7.11
C SER A 76 -12.33 18.00 -6.21
N LEU A 77 -13.51 18.39 -6.72
CA LEU A 77 -14.79 18.19 -6.04
C LEU A 77 -15.39 16.84 -6.45
N HIS A 78 -15.70 16.01 -5.46
CA HIS A 78 -16.23 14.67 -5.69
C HIS A 78 -17.54 14.42 -4.95
N LYS A 79 -18.47 13.74 -5.62
CA LYS A 79 -19.67 13.23 -4.97
C LYS A 79 -19.34 11.97 -4.19
N VAL A 80 -19.24 12.09 -2.86
CA VAL A 80 -18.98 10.96 -1.97
C VAL A 80 -20.30 10.39 -1.45
N LYS A 81 -20.37 9.06 -1.29
CA LYS A 81 -21.54 8.39 -0.73
C LYS A 81 -21.83 8.92 0.68
N ASN A 82 -23.12 9.13 0.99
CA ASN A 82 -23.61 9.63 2.28
C ASN A 82 -23.26 11.09 2.59
N PHE A 83 -22.73 11.84 1.62
CA PHE A 83 -22.61 13.30 1.70
C PHE A 83 -23.55 13.92 0.67
N ASP A 84 -24.37 14.88 1.10
CA ASP A 84 -25.30 15.58 0.21
C ASP A 84 -24.53 16.53 -0.71
N GLU A 85 -23.55 17.25 -0.15
CA GLU A 85 -22.70 18.17 -0.89
C GLU A 85 -21.43 17.50 -1.44
N PRO A 86 -20.93 17.93 -2.61
CA PRO A 86 -19.62 17.52 -3.11
C PRO A 86 -18.52 17.81 -2.09
N GLN A 87 -17.59 16.87 -1.94
CA GLN A 87 -16.46 16.96 -1.02
C GLN A 87 -15.22 17.38 -1.79
N SER A 88 -14.46 18.35 -1.27
CA SER A 88 -13.14 18.71 -1.81
C SER A 88 -12.13 17.66 -1.36
N LEU A 89 -11.60 16.87 -2.30
CA LEU A 89 -10.53 15.91 -2.04
C LEU A 89 -9.21 16.42 -2.60
N SER A 90 -8.15 16.18 -1.85
CA SER A 90 -6.78 16.49 -2.29
C SER A 90 -5.84 15.32 -2.09
N VAL A 91 -4.77 15.28 -2.89
CA VAL A 91 -3.64 14.37 -2.68
C VAL A 91 -2.37 15.19 -2.57
N PHE A 92 -1.64 14.98 -1.47
CA PHE A 92 -0.34 15.59 -1.21
C PHE A 92 0.77 14.57 -1.46
N GLU A 93 1.83 14.95 -2.16
CA GLU A 93 3.04 14.11 -2.33
C GLU A 93 4.07 14.51 -1.28
N VAL A 94 4.16 13.74 -0.20
CA VAL A 94 5.10 13.98 0.90
C VAL A 94 6.36 13.15 0.70
N ASP A 95 7.50 13.81 0.53
CA ASP A 95 8.81 13.16 0.47
C ASP A 95 9.30 12.79 1.88
N GLY A 96 9.49 11.48 2.13
CA GLY A 96 9.95 10.99 3.42
C GLY A 96 11.34 11.49 3.85
N ALA A 97 12.21 11.84 2.89
CA ALA A 97 13.51 12.43 3.21
C ALA A 97 13.42 13.90 3.61
N LYS A 98 12.39 14.63 3.17
CA LYS A 98 12.18 16.05 3.50
C LYS A 98 11.34 16.22 4.77
N SER A 99 10.28 15.42 4.91
CA SER A 99 9.29 15.53 5.99
C SER A 99 9.34 14.30 6.92
N LYS A 100 10.55 13.94 7.35
CA LYS A 100 10.85 12.67 8.07
C LYS A 100 9.95 12.39 9.26
N LEU A 101 9.78 13.37 10.17
CA LEU A 101 8.96 13.20 11.37
C LEU A 101 7.49 12.93 11.04
N TYR A 102 6.93 13.68 10.08
CA TYR A 102 5.55 13.49 9.63
C TYR A 102 5.35 12.09 9.03
N CYS A 103 6.27 11.66 8.15
CA CYS A 103 6.21 10.34 7.52
C CYS A 103 6.41 9.19 8.50
N GLN A 104 7.26 9.35 9.52
CA GLN A 104 7.42 8.38 10.60
C GLN A 104 6.13 8.25 11.41
N ASN A 105 5.52 9.37 11.81
CA ASN A 105 4.23 9.37 12.50
C ASN A 105 3.11 8.74 11.66
N LEU A 106 3.07 9.03 10.36
CA LEU A 106 2.14 8.40 9.42
C LEU A 106 2.36 6.88 9.31
N CYS A 107 3.62 6.44 9.32
CA CYS A 107 3.96 5.02 9.36
C CYS A 107 3.53 4.35 10.67
N PHE A 108 3.73 5.00 11.81
CA PHE A 108 3.31 4.48 13.12
C PHE A 108 1.80 4.33 13.19
N LEU A 109 1.06 5.33 12.73
CA LEU A 109 -0.40 5.27 12.59
C LEU A 109 -0.82 4.15 11.64
N GLY A 110 -0.16 4.02 10.48
CA GLY A 110 -0.42 2.93 9.54
C GLY A 110 -0.17 1.54 10.14
N LYS A 111 0.87 1.37 10.97
CA LYS A 111 1.20 0.07 11.60
C LYS A 111 0.11 -0.42 12.55
N LEU A 112 -0.71 0.47 13.12
CA LEU A 112 -1.87 0.11 13.95
C LEU A 112 -2.95 -0.65 13.16
N PHE A 113 -2.99 -0.49 11.84
CA PHE A 113 -4.02 -1.05 10.96
C PHE A 113 -3.46 -1.91 9.81
N ILE A 114 -2.13 -2.02 9.70
CA ILE A 114 -1.43 -2.88 8.74
C ILE A 114 -0.58 -3.91 9.50
N ASP A 115 -0.87 -5.19 9.27
CA ASP A 115 -0.17 -6.30 9.91
C ASP A 115 1.32 -6.33 9.53
N GLN A 116 1.57 -6.50 8.23
CA GLN A 116 2.91 -6.73 7.66
C GLN A 116 3.61 -5.45 7.23
N LYS A 117 3.59 -4.41 8.07
CA LYS A 117 4.40 -3.20 7.85
C LYS A 117 5.72 -3.32 8.63
N THR A 118 6.83 -3.45 7.91
CA THR A 118 8.17 -3.68 8.48
C THR A 118 8.96 -2.38 8.63
N LEU A 119 8.79 -1.43 7.70
CA LEU A 119 9.52 -0.16 7.70
C LEU A 119 8.64 0.97 8.27
N CYS A 120 9.01 1.43 9.47
CA CYS A 120 8.33 2.53 10.16
C CYS A 120 9.25 3.74 10.41
N TYR A 121 10.55 3.52 10.55
CA TYR A 121 11.53 4.57 10.88
C TYR A 121 12.29 5.07 9.64
N ASP A 122 12.64 4.16 8.74
CA ASP A 122 13.38 4.45 7.50
C ASP A 122 12.41 4.86 6.39
N VAL A 123 12.06 6.14 6.37
CA VAL A 123 11.09 6.73 5.44
C VAL A 123 11.74 7.42 4.24
N ASP A 124 13.05 7.64 4.28
CA ASP A 124 13.79 8.48 3.32
C ASP A 124 13.69 7.97 1.87
N GLN A 125 13.48 6.66 1.68
CA GLN A 125 13.36 6.02 0.37
C GLN A 125 11.94 6.04 -0.21
N PHE A 126 10.98 6.63 0.49
CA PHE A 126 9.57 6.59 0.12
C PHE A 126 9.00 7.98 -0.19
N LEU A 127 8.07 8.00 -1.15
CA LEU A 127 7.09 9.05 -1.33
C LEU A 127 5.76 8.59 -0.71
N PHE A 128 5.05 9.49 -0.06
CA PHE A 128 3.74 9.24 0.54
C PHE A 128 2.70 10.09 -0.15
N TYR A 129 1.66 9.46 -0.69
CA TYR A 129 0.55 10.12 -1.35
C TYR A 129 -0.63 10.17 -0.38
N VAL A 130 -0.79 11.31 0.28
CA VAL A 130 -1.70 11.52 1.39
C VAL A 130 -3.02 12.08 0.87
N LEU A 131 -4.10 11.30 0.99
CA LEU A 131 -5.45 11.71 0.63
C LEU A 131 -6.10 12.45 1.79
N THR A 132 -6.64 13.63 1.51
CA THR A 132 -7.36 14.45 2.47
C THR A 132 -8.74 14.86 1.97
N ARG A 133 -9.63 15.15 2.92
CA ARG A 133 -10.82 15.98 2.69
C ARG A 133 -10.52 17.38 3.18
N ASN A 134 -10.88 18.39 2.41
CA ASN A 134 -10.64 19.78 2.80
C ASN A 134 -11.92 20.48 3.22
N ASP A 135 -11.82 21.32 4.24
CA ASP A 135 -12.84 22.28 4.65
C ASP A 135 -12.21 23.65 5.00
N GLU A 136 -12.93 24.49 5.74
CA GLU A 136 -12.46 25.82 6.16
C GLU A 136 -11.33 25.78 7.19
N VAL A 137 -11.18 24.67 7.93
CA VAL A 137 -10.13 24.47 8.94
C VAL A 137 -8.85 23.99 8.29
N GLY A 138 -8.94 23.02 7.38
CA GLY A 138 -7.76 22.48 6.72
C GLY A 138 -7.99 21.23 5.89
N SER A 139 -6.93 20.44 5.74
CA SER A 139 -6.89 19.19 4.98
C SER A 139 -6.79 17.99 5.93
N HIS A 140 -7.93 17.34 6.14
CA HIS A 140 -8.10 16.24 7.09
C HIS A 140 -7.72 14.90 6.46
N LEU A 141 -6.79 14.18 7.09
CA LEU A 141 -6.31 12.88 6.63
C LEU A 141 -7.46 11.87 6.49
N LEU A 142 -7.57 11.24 5.32
CA LEU A 142 -8.47 10.11 5.08
C LEU A 142 -7.71 8.78 4.97
N GLY A 143 -6.51 8.83 4.39
CA GLY A 143 -5.68 7.67 4.14
C GLY A 143 -4.47 8.04 3.27
N TYR A 144 -3.64 7.05 2.96
CA TYR A 144 -2.48 7.25 2.11
C TYR A 144 -2.07 5.96 1.40
N PHE A 145 -1.22 6.09 0.38
CA PHE A 145 -0.31 5.01 0.01
C PHE A 145 1.13 5.51 -0.02
N SER A 146 2.08 4.62 0.21
CA SER A 146 3.51 4.88 0.03
C SER A 146 4.03 4.21 -1.23
N LYS A 147 5.05 4.78 -1.83
CA LYS A 147 5.74 4.26 -3.02
C LYS A 147 7.24 4.43 -2.85
N GLU A 148 8.01 3.38 -3.08
CA GLU A 148 9.48 3.49 -3.15
C GLU A 148 9.88 4.43 -4.29
N LYS A 149 10.82 5.35 -4.02
CA LYS A 149 11.42 6.20 -5.05
C LYS A 149 12.11 5.37 -6.15
N HIS A 150 12.67 4.23 -5.74
CA HIS A 150 13.41 3.31 -6.61
C HIS A 150 13.01 1.86 -6.33
N SER A 151 11.86 1.43 -6.85
CA SER A 151 11.44 0.03 -6.73
C SER A 151 12.13 -0.85 -7.77
N LYS A 152 12.83 -1.90 -7.30
CA LYS A 152 13.43 -2.93 -8.16
C LYS A 152 12.36 -3.67 -8.99
N TYR A 153 11.22 -3.96 -8.36
CA TYR A 153 10.12 -4.70 -8.97
C TYR A 153 9.07 -3.80 -9.63
N LYS A 154 9.34 -2.49 -9.72
CA LYS A 154 8.42 -1.48 -10.27
C LYS A 154 7.05 -1.48 -9.61
N TYR A 155 7.01 -1.76 -8.31
CA TYR A 155 5.77 -1.62 -7.55
C TYR A 155 5.37 -0.15 -7.51
N ASN A 156 4.09 0.13 -7.82
CA ASN A 156 3.55 1.48 -7.77
C ASN A 156 2.95 1.83 -6.40
N VAL A 157 2.82 0.83 -5.52
CA VAL A 157 2.36 0.95 -4.14
C VAL A 157 3.13 -0.03 -3.25
N SER A 158 3.65 0.44 -2.12
CA SER A 158 4.28 -0.39 -1.08
C SER A 158 3.30 -0.67 0.06
N CYS A 159 2.66 0.37 0.60
CA CYS A 159 1.61 0.25 1.60
C CYS A 159 0.43 1.13 1.20
N ILE A 160 -0.79 0.70 1.51
CA ILE A 160 -2.01 1.49 1.32
C ILE A 160 -2.91 1.34 2.55
N MET A 161 -3.47 2.45 3.03
CA MET A 161 -4.30 2.47 4.22
C MET A 161 -5.36 3.56 4.12
N ILE A 162 -6.59 3.21 4.50
CA ILE A 162 -7.67 4.16 4.77
C ILE A 162 -7.98 4.06 6.26
N LEU A 163 -8.06 5.20 6.94
CA LEU A 163 -8.39 5.23 8.36
C LEU A 163 -9.72 4.50 8.58
N PRO A 164 -9.84 3.66 9.63
CA PRO A 164 -11.01 2.78 9.79
C PRO A 164 -12.36 3.50 9.71
N GLN A 165 -12.50 4.69 10.29
CA GLN A 165 -13.72 5.50 10.27
C GLN A 165 -14.13 5.98 8.85
N TYR A 166 -13.22 5.96 7.88
CA TYR A 166 -13.46 6.38 6.50
C TYR A 166 -13.47 5.21 5.50
N GLN A 167 -13.45 3.97 5.97
CA GLN A 167 -13.58 2.81 5.11
C GLN A 167 -15.00 2.71 4.52
N SER A 168 -15.15 2.01 3.39
CA SER A 168 -16.42 1.82 2.66
C SER A 168 -17.04 3.07 2.00
N TYR A 169 -16.37 4.23 2.01
CA TYR A 169 -16.78 5.44 1.27
C TYR A 169 -16.25 5.51 -0.17
N GLY A 170 -15.36 4.59 -0.56
CA GLY A 170 -14.74 4.53 -1.89
C GLY A 170 -13.31 5.08 -1.96
N TYR A 171 -12.80 5.68 -0.87
CA TYR A 171 -11.46 6.28 -0.82
C TYR A 171 -10.32 5.28 -1.11
N GLY A 172 -10.48 4.01 -0.70
CA GLY A 172 -9.48 2.97 -1.01
C GLY A 172 -9.35 2.73 -2.52
N ARG A 173 -10.49 2.64 -3.23
CA ARG A 173 -10.50 2.54 -4.70
C ARG A 173 -9.93 3.80 -5.35
N PHE A 174 -10.25 4.98 -4.82
CA PHE A 174 -9.69 6.25 -5.28
C PHE A 174 -8.16 6.27 -5.21
N LEU A 175 -7.57 5.84 -4.08
CA LEU A 175 -6.11 5.76 -3.93
C LEU A 175 -5.46 4.74 -4.88
N ILE A 176 -6.11 3.61 -5.12
CA ILE A 176 -5.64 2.62 -6.11
C ILE A 176 -5.68 3.23 -7.52
N GLU A 177 -6.79 3.87 -7.90
CA GLU A 177 -6.90 4.54 -9.20
C GLU A 177 -5.87 5.66 -9.36
N PHE A 178 -5.59 6.41 -8.28
CA PHE A 178 -4.57 7.45 -8.26
C PHE A 178 -3.16 6.88 -8.47
N SER A 179 -2.82 5.74 -7.85
CA SER A 179 -1.50 5.13 -8.06
C SER A 179 -1.28 4.68 -9.50
N TYR A 180 -2.32 4.17 -10.17
CA TYR A 180 -2.27 3.84 -11.60
C TYR A 180 -2.24 5.08 -12.50
N LEU A 181 -2.90 6.18 -12.12
CA LEU A 181 -2.76 7.46 -12.81
C LEU A 181 -1.30 7.92 -12.82
N LEU A 182 -0.59 7.80 -11.71
CA LEU A 182 0.85 8.12 -11.64
C LEU A 182 1.67 7.18 -12.52
N SER A 183 1.42 5.86 -12.47
CA SER A 183 2.10 4.89 -13.35
C SER A 183 1.91 5.23 -14.83
N LYS A 184 0.72 5.69 -15.21
CA LYS A 184 0.41 6.15 -16.57
C LYS A 184 1.24 7.38 -16.96
N GLN A 185 1.35 8.37 -16.07
CA GLN A 185 2.21 9.55 -16.30
C GLN A 185 3.70 9.17 -16.40
N GLU A 186 4.12 8.11 -15.71
CA GLU A 186 5.49 7.60 -15.78
C GLU A 186 5.76 6.72 -17.01
N ASN A 187 4.74 6.41 -17.81
CA ASN A 187 4.78 5.41 -18.88
C ASN A 187 5.30 4.04 -18.39
N GLN A 188 4.86 3.62 -17.21
CA GLN A 188 5.21 2.34 -16.61
C GLN A 188 3.95 1.53 -16.28
N LEU A 189 4.10 0.21 -16.29
CA LEU A 189 3.10 -0.69 -15.70
C LEU A 189 3.26 -0.67 -14.19
N GLY A 190 2.15 -0.86 -13.48
CA GLY A 190 2.09 -0.85 -12.02
C GLY A 190 1.44 -2.09 -11.45
N SER A 191 1.95 -2.52 -10.29
CA SER A 191 1.37 -3.54 -9.42
C SER A 191 1.67 -3.14 -7.98
N PRO A 192 0.82 -3.47 -6.99
CA PRO A 192 1.18 -3.30 -5.59
C PRO A 192 2.23 -4.33 -5.15
N GLU A 193 2.97 -3.96 -4.11
CA GLU A 193 3.84 -4.88 -3.37
C GLU A 193 3.03 -6.06 -2.78
N LYS A 194 3.66 -7.24 -2.75
CA LYS A 194 3.05 -8.49 -2.30
C LYS A 194 3.76 -8.98 -1.02
N PRO A 195 3.05 -9.63 -0.08
CA PRO A 195 1.63 -9.97 -0.12
C PRO A 195 0.70 -8.80 0.25
N LEU A 196 -0.49 -8.77 -0.34
CA LEU A 196 -1.55 -7.84 0.04
C LEU A 196 -2.30 -8.34 1.28
N SER A 197 -2.82 -7.41 2.09
CA SER A 197 -3.84 -7.75 3.11
C SER A 197 -5.13 -8.25 2.44
N ALA A 198 -5.96 -9.01 3.14
CA ALA A 198 -7.23 -9.50 2.58
C ALA A 198 -8.13 -8.36 2.08
N LEU A 199 -8.21 -7.25 2.84
CA LEU A 199 -8.95 -6.05 2.45
C LEU A 199 -8.32 -5.37 1.22
N GLY A 200 -6.99 -5.30 1.17
CA GLY A 200 -6.23 -4.77 0.04
C GLY A 200 -6.48 -5.58 -1.23
N LEU A 201 -6.33 -6.91 -1.16
CA LEU A 201 -6.56 -7.81 -2.28
C LEU A 201 -7.96 -7.67 -2.85
N ASN A 202 -9.00 -7.67 -1.99
CA ASN A 202 -10.37 -7.47 -2.44
C ASN A 202 -10.56 -6.11 -3.15
N SER A 203 -9.95 -5.04 -2.62
CA SER A 203 -10.03 -3.71 -3.22
C SER A 203 -9.33 -3.63 -4.59
N TYR A 204 -8.14 -4.24 -4.73
CA TYR A 204 -7.42 -4.32 -5.99
C TYR A 204 -8.16 -5.19 -7.02
N MET A 205 -8.62 -6.38 -6.63
CA MET A 205 -9.40 -7.26 -7.52
C MET A 205 -10.68 -6.58 -8.02
N ASN A 206 -11.35 -5.82 -7.15
CA ASN A 206 -12.50 -5.02 -7.56
C ASN A 206 -12.08 -3.96 -8.59
N TYR A 207 -11.07 -3.13 -8.29
CA TYR A 207 -10.58 -2.11 -9.22
C TYR A 207 -10.15 -2.69 -10.58
N TRP A 208 -9.38 -3.78 -10.57
CA TRP A 208 -8.90 -4.47 -11.75
C TRP A 208 -10.04 -5.04 -12.59
N LYS A 209 -11.03 -5.70 -11.96
CA LYS A 209 -12.22 -6.21 -12.64
C LYS A 209 -12.92 -5.09 -13.42
N TYR A 210 -13.20 -3.96 -12.77
CA TYR A 210 -13.85 -2.83 -13.43
C TYR A 210 -13.01 -2.24 -14.56
N SER A 211 -11.71 -2.03 -14.33
CA SER A 211 -10.80 -1.45 -15.31
C SER A 211 -10.68 -2.33 -16.56
N ILE A 212 -10.61 -3.64 -16.39
CA ILE A 212 -10.57 -4.59 -17.51
C ILE A 212 -11.90 -4.58 -18.26
N ILE A 213 -13.04 -4.66 -17.57
CA ILE A 213 -14.35 -4.70 -18.24
C ILE A 213 -14.58 -3.42 -19.06
N ASP A 214 -14.21 -2.25 -18.53
CA ASP A 214 -14.35 -0.98 -19.26
C ASP A 214 -13.52 -0.93 -20.55
N VAL A 215 -12.39 -1.64 -20.61
CA VAL A 215 -11.55 -1.73 -21.82
C VAL A 215 -12.10 -2.71 -22.84
N ILE A 216 -12.69 -3.82 -22.39
CA ILE A 216 -13.10 -4.91 -23.28
C ILE A 216 -14.55 -4.79 -23.76
N LYS A 217 -15.45 -4.15 -23.01
CA LYS A 217 -16.92 -4.16 -23.25
C LYS A 217 -17.36 -3.81 -24.68
N ASP A 218 -16.60 -2.96 -25.36
CA ASP A 218 -16.90 -2.47 -26.72
C ASP A 218 -15.99 -3.11 -27.80
N LYS A 219 -15.32 -4.24 -27.49
CA LYS A 219 -14.35 -4.88 -28.37
C LYS A 219 -14.69 -6.35 -28.64
N ASP A 220 -14.69 -6.73 -29.92
CA ASP A 220 -14.88 -8.12 -30.34
C ASP A 220 -13.67 -9.02 -30.03
N LYS A 221 -12.46 -8.45 -30.12
CA LYS A 221 -11.18 -9.13 -29.88
C LYS A 221 -10.19 -8.16 -29.26
N ILE A 222 -9.45 -8.64 -28.26
CA ILE A 222 -8.38 -7.90 -27.61
C ILE A 222 -7.37 -8.88 -27.01
N SER A 223 -6.09 -8.56 -27.10
CA SER A 223 -5.00 -9.32 -26.49
C SER A 223 -4.78 -8.90 -25.02
N ILE A 224 -4.16 -9.79 -24.24
CA ILE A 224 -3.77 -9.49 -22.85
C ILE A 224 -2.84 -8.27 -22.78
N LYS A 225 -1.95 -8.13 -23.77
CA LYS A 225 -1.04 -6.98 -23.88
C LYS A 225 -1.81 -5.67 -24.08
N GLU A 226 -2.79 -5.64 -24.97
CA GLU A 226 -3.62 -4.44 -25.19
C GLU A 226 -4.44 -4.06 -23.95
N ILE A 227 -4.87 -5.03 -23.15
CA ILE A 227 -5.52 -4.74 -21.85
C ILE A 227 -4.52 -4.11 -20.89
N SER A 228 -3.34 -4.71 -20.73
CA SER A 228 -2.27 -4.23 -19.87
C SER A 228 -1.81 -2.81 -20.24
N ASP A 229 -1.61 -2.55 -21.54
CA ASP A 229 -1.25 -1.23 -22.05
C ASP A 229 -2.36 -0.20 -21.79
N ALA A 230 -3.63 -0.59 -21.91
CA ALA A 230 -4.78 0.32 -21.71
C ALA A 230 -5.06 0.62 -20.23
N THR A 231 -4.77 -0.31 -19.32
CA THR A 231 -5.05 -0.16 -17.87
C THR A 231 -3.81 0.19 -17.05
N ASN A 232 -2.61 0.18 -17.64
CA ASN A 232 -1.32 0.27 -16.96
C ASN A 232 -1.09 -0.83 -15.89
N MET A 233 -1.85 -1.93 -15.94
CA MET A 233 -1.65 -3.09 -15.07
C MET A 233 -0.57 -4.00 -15.62
N THR A 234 0.11 -4.76 -14.76
CA THR A 234 0.99 -5.83 -15.23
C THR A 234 0.19 -6.94 -15.93
N ILE A 235 0.86 -7.67 -16.84
CA ILE A 235 0.28 -8.84 -17.51
C ILE A 235 -0.19 -9.88 -16.49
N GLU A 236 0.59 -10.09 -15.43
CA GLU A 236 0.28 -10.99 -14.31
C GLU A 236 -1.08 -10.64 -13.68
N ASP A 237 -1.28 -9.37 -13.31
CA ASP A 237 -2.51 -8.92 -12.66
C ASP A 237 -3.72 -9.00 -13.61
N VAL A 238 -3.52 -8.73 -14.91
CA VAL A 238 -4.57 -8.91 -15.93
C VAL A 238 -4.97 -10.39 -16.03
N VAL A 239 -3.99 -11.29 -16.15
CA VAL A 239 -4.25 -12.73 -16.26
C VAL A 239 -4.95 -13.26 -15.02
N CYS A 240 -4.45 -12.92 -13.84
CA CYS A 240 -5.04 -13.32 -12.56
C CYS A 240 -6.49 -12.82 -12.45
N THR A 241 -6.74 -11.55 -12.76
CA THR A 241 -8.10 -10.99 -12.71
C THR A 241 -9.05 -11.68 -13.68
N LEU A 242 -8.61 -11.93 -14.91
CA LEU A 242 -9.42 -12.61 -15.93
C LEU A 242 -9.77 -14.07 -15.54
N GLN A 243 -8.85 -14.76 -14.86
CA GLN A 243 -9.06 -16.12 -14.37
C GLN A 243 -10.07 -16.13 -13.20
N ASP A 244 -9.88 -15.25 -12.22
CA ASP A 244 -10.72 -15.15 -11.02
C ASP A 244 -12.16 -14.71 -11.32
N THR A 245 -12.33 -13.85 -12.34
CA THR A 245 -13.64 -13.34 -12.74
C THR A 245 -14.37 -14.24 -13.74
N HIS A 246 -13.75 -15.36 -14.14
CA HIS A 246 -14.25 -16.28 -15.17
C HIS A 246 -14.60 -15.60 -16.51
N LEU A 247 -13.96 -14.46 -16.81
CA LEU A 247 -14.13 -13.70 -18.07
C LEU A 247 -13.38 -14.34 -19.25
N VAL A 248 -12.55 -15.36 -19.02
CA VAL A 248 -11.82 -16.09 -20.06
C VAL A 248 -12.30 -17.53 -20.14
N ARG A 249 -12.54 -18.01 -21.37
CA ARG A 249 -12.61 -19.45 -21.66
C ARG A 249 -11.52 -19.85 -22.64
N LYS A 250 -11.01 -21.06 -22.48
CA LYS A 250 -10.14 -21.68 -23.48
C LYS A 250 -10.96 -21.86 -24.76
N ALA A 251 -10.48 -21.34 -25.88
CA ALA A 251 -11.13 -21.58 -27.16
C ALA A 251 -11.08 -23.08 -27.46
N ALA A 252 -12.13 -23.63 -28.06
CA ALA A 252 -12.09 -25.01 -28.53
C ALA A 252 -10.87 -25.17 -29.46
N LYS A 253 -10.08 -26.23 -29.27
CA LYS A 253 -8.88 -26.50 -30.07
C LYS A 253 -9.25 -26.45 -31.55
N SER A 254 -8.84 -25.39 -32.25
CA SER A 254 -8.75 -25.43 -33.71
C SER A 254 -7.37 -25.99 -34.04
N ASP A 255 -7.31 -26.95 -34.96
CA ASP A 255 -6.11 -27.69 -35.32
C ASP A 255 -4.83 -26.82 -35.38
N ASN A 256 -3.83 -27.26 -34.62
CA ASN A 256 -2.42 -26.87 -34.71
C ASN A 256 -1.99 -25.41 -34.47
N ARG A 257 -2.78 -24.56 -33.80
CA ARG A 257 -2.29 -23.22 -33.37
C ARG A 257 -2.51 -22.95 -31.88
N GLY A 258 -1.64 -23.53 -31.04
CA GLY A 258 -1.43 -23.09 -29.65
C GLY A 258 -2.65 -23.10 -28.72
N ASN A 259 -2.44 -22.80 -27.44
CA ASN A 259 -3.53 -22.57 -26.49
C ASN A 259 -4.14 -21.18 -26.75
N GLN A 260 -5.11 -21.08 -27.67
CA GLN A 260 -5.86 -19.84 -27.87
C GLN A 260 -6.93 -19.69 -26.78
N TYR A 261 -6.95 -18.53 -26.12
CA TYR A 261 -7.99 -18.16 -25.15
C TYR A 261 -8.88 -17.10 -25.78
N SER A 262 -10.20 -17.25 -25.61
CA SER A 262 -11.18 -16.24 -25.98
C SER A 262 -11.69 -15.56 -24.72
N ILE A 263 -11.58 -14.24 -24.65
CA ILE A 263 -12.26 -13.44 -23.63
C ILE A 263 -13.75 -13.50 -23.98
N LEU A 264 -14.57 -14.03 -23.07
CA LEU A 264 -16.01 -14.06 -23.21
C LEU A 264 -16.58 -12.98 -22.32
N LEU A 265 -17.09 -11.94 -22.96
CA LEU A 265 -17.91 -10.96 -22.27
C LEU A 265 -19.28 -11.55 -22.01
N MET A 266 -19.54 -11.87 -20.75
CA MET A 266 -20.90 -12.18 -20.34
C MET A 266 -21.64 -10.87 -20.12
N GLU A 267 -22.57 -10.53 -21.02
CA GLU A 267 -23.35 -9.28 -21.01
C GLU A 267 -23.98 -9.00 -19.64
N HIS A 268 -24.44 -10.05 -18.95
CA HIS A 268 -24.98 -9.96 -17.59
C HIS A 268 -23.98 -9.53 -16.51
N GLU A 269 -22.67 -9.73 -16.71
CA GLU A 269 -21.64 -9.22 -15.79
C GLU A 269 -21.39 -7.74 -16.00
N ILE A 270 -21.60 -7.23 -17.23
CA ILE A 270 -21.51 -5.80 -17.56
C ILE A 270 -22.70 -5.06 -16.94
N ASP A 271 -23.92 -5.61 -17.05
CA ASP A 271 -25.13 -5.00 -16.50
C ASP A 271 -25.14 -4.89 -14.96
N LYS A 272 -24.40 -5.77 -14.28
CA LYS A 272 -24.23 -5.73 -12.82
C LYS A 272 -23.19 -4.73 -12.35
N LEU A 273 -22.43 -4.10 -13.26
CA LEU A 273 -21.43 -3.12 -12.90
C LEU A 273 -22.09 -1.84 -12.39
N ASN A 274 -22.20 -1.73 -11.08
CA ASN A 274 -22.45 -0.45 -10.45
C ASN A 274 -21.23 0.44 -10.72
N ARG A 275 -21.40 1.44 -11.60
CA ARG A 275 -20.32 2.39 -11.88
C ARG A 275 -19.78 2.95 -10.57
N PRO A 276 -18.45 2.95 -10.39
CA PRO A 276 -17.84 3.52 -9.20
C PRO A 276 -18.24 4.99 -9.09
N ARG A 277 -18.77 5.38 -7.93
CA ARG A 277 -19.27 6.74 -7.70
C ARG A 277 -18.14 7.75 -7.49
N LEU A 278 -16.99 7.26 -7.03
CA LEU A 278 -15.80 8.06 -6.75
C LEU A 278 -14.65 7.55 -7.64
N THR A 279 -14.27 8.38 -8.60
CA THR A 279 -13.19 8.16 -9.58
C THR A 279 -12.25 9.36 -9.57
N VAL A 280 -11.01 9.16 -10.02
CA VAL A 280 -10.00 10.22 -10.12
C VAL A 280 -10.24 11.00 -11.41
N ASN A 281 -10.12 12.33 -11.39
CA ASN A 281 -10.12 13.13 -12.61
C ASN A 281 -8.67 13.38 -13.08
N PRO A 282 -8.18 12.75 -14.16
CA PRO A 282 -6.80 12.94 -14.61
C PRO A 282 -6.41 14.39 -14.90
N GLU A 283 -7.37 15.21 -15.32
CA GLU A 283 -7.15 16.63 -15.67
C GLU A 283 -6.87 17.53 -14.47
N ASP A 284 -7.16 17.07 -13.25
CA ASP A 284 -6.91 17.80 -12.01
C ASP A 284 -5.56 17.47 -11.39
N LEU A 285 -4.78 16.56 -12.01
CA LEU A 285 -3.42 16.24 -11.58
C LEU A 285 -2.45 17.37 -11.98
N ARG A 286 -1.68 17.85 -11.00
CA ARG A 286 -0.59 18.82 -11.14
C ARG A 286 0.68 18.16 -10.61
N TRP A 287 1.27 17.30 -11.44
CA TRP A 287 2.36 16.43 -11.01
C TRP A 287 3.45 16.34 -12.07
N THR A 288 4.69 16.28 -11.59
CA THR A 288 5.86 15.97 -12.40
C THR A 288 6.62 14.83 -11.76
N ARG A 289 7.15 13.94 -12.60
CA ARG A 289 7.88 12.75 -12.14
C ARG A 289 9.02 13.13 -11.19
N TYR A 290 9.17 12.35 -10.12
CA TYR A 290 10.33 12.41 -9.26
C TYR A 290 11.60 12.09 -10.06
N VAL A 291 12.48 13.09 -10.24
CA VAL A 291 13.80 12.92 -10.86
C VAL A 291 14.83 12.90 -9.74
N SER A 292 15.44 11.74 -9.50
CA SER A 292 16.57 11.65 -8.58
C SER A 292 17.76 12.41 -9.18
N LEU A 293 18.29 13.40 -8.45
CA LEU A 293 19.50 14.13 -8.87
C LEU A 293 20.72 13.20 -8.99
N TYR A 294 20.68 12.02 -8.35
CA TYR A 294 21.75 11.01 -8.41
C TYR A 294 21.65 10.09 -9.64
N ALA A 295 20.50 10.04 -10.32
CA ALA A 295 20.33 9.19 -11.51
C ALA A 295 21.09 9.72 -12.73
N LYS A 296 21.54 10.98 -12.73
CA LYS A 296 22.35 11.56 -13.81
C LYS A 296 23.78 11.00 -13.91
N ASN A 297 24.22 10.18 -12.96
CA ASN A 297 25.57 9.61 -12.95
C ASN A 297 25.61 8.08 -13.17
N SER A 298 24.50 7.46 -13.60
CA SER A 298 24.44 6.02 -13.84
C SER A 298 23.85 5.64 -15.21
N GLU A 299 23.75 6.58 -16.14
CA GLU A 299 23.45 6.29 -17.55
C GLU A 299 24.74 5.83 -18.26
N ASP A 300 25.19 4.60 -17.97
CA ASP A 300 26.19 3.91 -18.81
C ASP A 300 26.03 2.37 -18.84
N ASP A 301 25.13 1.76 -18.07
CA ASP A 301 24.91 0.31 -18.13
C ASP A 301 23.40 0.01 -18.08
N ASP A 302 22.74 -0.02 -19.24
CA ASP A 302 21.60 -0.90 -19.57
C ASP A 302 21.03 -0.53 -20.95
N ASP A 303 21.81 -0.78 -22.00
CA ASP A 303 21.31 -0.79 -23.38
C ASP A 303 21.49 -2.22 -23.96
N TYR A 304 20.54 -3.10 -23.62
CA TYR A 304 20.30 -4.35 -24.34
C TYR A 304 18.95 -4.28 -25.04
N ALA A 305 18.83 -3.34 -25.97
CA ALA A 305 17.85 -3.44 -27.04
C ALA A 305 18.21 -4.65 -27.93
N VAL A 306 17.44 -5.73 -27.83
CA VAL A 306 17.49 -6.83 -28.81
C VAL A 306 16.86 -6.34 -30.11
N SER A 307 17.68 -5.68 -30.94
CA SER A 307 17.45 -5.58 -32.38
C SER A 307 18.06 -6.81 -33.02
N SER A 308 17.21 -7.75 -33.45
CA SER A 308 17.60 -8.84 -34.32
C SER A 308 16.60 -8.97 -35.47
N THR A 309 16.68 -8.03 -36.42
CA THR A 309 16.48 -8.39 -37.83
C THR A 309 17.65 -9.27 -38.26
N VAL A 310 17.40 -10.55 -38.52
CA VAL A 310 18.36 -11.42 -39.22
C VAL A 310 17.69 -11.99 -40.46
N HIS A 311 18.29 -11.64 -41.60
CA HIS A 311 17.99 -12.16 -42.92
C HIS A 311 18.17 -13.68 -42.98
N LEU A 312 17.24 -14.33 -43.67
CA LEU A 312 17.37 -15.71 -44.15
C LEU A 312 18.51 -15.83 -45.17
N SER A 313 19.44 -16.76 -44.93
CA SER A 313 20.11 -17.48 -46.00
C SER A 313 20.49 -18.88 -45.52
N ASN A 314 20.08 -19.87 -46.32
CA ASN A 314 20.39 -21.30 -46.21
C ASN A 314 21.90 -21.54 -46.19
N ASP A 315 22.35 -22.53 -45.43
CA ASP A 315 23.23 -23.60 -45.91
C ASP A 315 23.27 -24.77 -44.91
N GLU A 316 23.31 -25.99 -45.47
CA GLU A 316 23.29 -27.29 -44.81
C GLU A 316 24.66 -27.69 -44.24
N ALA A 317 24.71 -28.41 -43.11
CA ALA A 317 25.60 -29.59 -42.88
C ALA A 317 25.43 -30.24 -41.48
N VAL A 318 24.86 -31.45 -41.49
CA VAL A 318 25.33 -32.75 -40.95
C VAL A 318 26.08 -32.85 -39.58
N VAL A 319 25.37 -33.50 -38.62
CA VAL A 319 25.71 -34.65 -37.73
C VAL A 319 27.04 -34.68 -36.94
N GLU A 320 26.97 -34.83 -35.61
CA GLU A 320 27.49 -36.00 -34.88
C GLU A 320 26.97 -36.14 -33.43
N ASN A 321 26.60 -37.38 -33.09
CA ASN A 321 26.16 -37.89 -31.79
C ASN A 321 27.36 -38.14 -30.86
N ASN A 322 27.13 -38.09 -29.53
CA ASN A 322 27.76 -39.03 -28.59
C ASN A 322 26.89 -39.24 -27.32
N ASN A 323 26.43 -40.49 -27.19
CA ASN A 323 25.96 -41.22 -26.01
C ASN A 323 27.10 -41.29 -24.93
N GLU A 324 26.95 -41.55 -23.61
CA GLU A 324 25.91 -42.13 -22.74
C GLU A 324 26.35 -42.05 -21.23
N PRO A 325 25.72 -42.71 -20.22
CA PRO A 325 25.28 -42.08 -18.96
C PRO A 325 25.87 -42.72 -17.67
N MET A 326 25.32 -42.39 -16.48
CA MET A 326 25.24 -43.34 -15.36
C MET A 326 24.11 -43.03 -14.33
N GLN A 327 23.36 -44.09 -14.03
CA GLN A 327 22.37 -44.42 -12.96
C GLN A 327 22.91 -44.20 -11.53
N ASN A 328 22.26 -44.41 -10.38
CA ASN A 328 20.92 -44.63 -9.79
C ASN A 328 21.21 -44.67 -8.26
N GLY A 329 20.23 -44.48 -7.37
CA GLY A 329 20.40 -44.84 -5.96
C GLY A 329 19.27 -44.38 -5.04
N ASP A 330 18.43 -45.34 -4.66
CA ASP A 330 17.14 -45.21 -3.97
C ASP A 330 17.22 -45.02 -2.43
N ASP A 331 16.07 -44.58 -1.89
CA ASP A 331 15.35 -44.99 -0.65
C ASP A 331 16.02 -44.99 0.74
N ALA A 332 15.36 -44.34 1.71
CA ALA A 332 14.64 -45.03 2.80
C ALA A 332 14.07 -44.06 3.86
N ALA A 333 12.82 -44.31 4.25
CA ALA A 333 12.11 -43.72 5.40
C ALA A 333 12.45 -44.48 6.71
N PHE A 334 12.33 -43.81 7.87
CA PHE A 334 12.15 -44.45 9.17
C PHE A 334 11.41 -43.52 10.14
N ASP A 335 10.32 -44.04 10.71
CA ASP A 335 9.58 -43.54 11.88
C ASP A 335 10.39 -43.74 13.17
N ASP A 336 10.08 -42.97 14.22
CA ASP A 336 9.86 -43.51 15.58
C ASP A 336 9.28 -42.44 16.54
N GLU A 337 8.21 -42.82 17.22
CA GLU A 337 7.67 -42.19 18.44
C GLU A 337 8.62 -42.41 19.63
N ASP A 338 8.57 -41.54 20.66
CA ASP A 338 7.91 -41.86 21.96
C ASP A 338 8.37 -40.95 23.12
N ASN A 339 7.36 -40.36 23.77
CA ASN A 339 7.10 -40.33 25.22
C ASN A 339 7.90 -39.54 26.29
N LEU A 340 7.10 -39.20 27.32
CA LEU A 340 7.38 -38.85 28.73
C LEU A 340 7.68 -37.37 29.07
N SER A 341 7.23 -36.77 30.17
CA SER A 341 6.06 -36.82 31.07
C SER A 341 6.38 -35.89 32.26
N LEU A 342 5.34 -35.48 33.00
CA LEU A 342 5.34 -35.12 34.44
C LEU A 342 5.77 -33.70 34.89
N LYS A 343 4.73 -33.01 35.39
CA LYS A 343 4.54 -32.52 36.78
C LYS A 343 4.44 -31.01 36.99
N SER A 344 3.19 -30.66 37.31
CA SER A 344 2.70 -29.51 38.06
C SER A 344 3.36 -29.32 39.42
N HIS A 345 3.64 -28.06 39.78
CA HIS A 345 3.58 -27.58 41.16
C HIS A 345 2.98 -26.18 41.21
N THR A 346 2.18 -25.97 42.25
CA THR A 346 1.32 -24.83 42.59
C THR A 346 1.95 -23.88 43.60
N SER A 347 1.34 -22.68 43.69
CA SER A 347 1.39 -21.65 44.77
C SER A 347 2.65 -20.74 44.79
N GLU A 348 2.61 -19.47 45.16
CA GLU A 348 1.61 -18.64 45.87
C GLU A 348 1.99 -17.14 45.72
N ALA A 349 1.04 -16.25 46.03
CA ALA A 349 1.12 -14.80 45.86
C ALA A 349 1.99 -14.06 46.90
N THR A 350 2.41 -12.83 46.59
CA THR A 350 2.70 -11.80 47.61
C THR A 350 2.49 -10.38 47.06
N GLU A 351 2.14 -9.48 47.97
CA GLU A 351 1.40 -8.22 47.84
C GLU A 351 2.23 -6.95 47.48
N ILE A 352 1.55 -6.03 46.78
CA ILE A 352 1.34 -4.58 47.04
C ILE A 352 2.47 -3.74 47.69
N ALA A 353 2.87 -2.65 46.99
CA ALA A 353 3.11 -1.33 47.60
C ALA A 353 2.95 -0.19 46.57
N ALA A 354 2.16 0.82 46.94
CA ALA A 354 1.90 2.07 46.21
C ALA A 354 2.88 3.19 46.62
N GLY A 355 3.15 4.17 45.75
CA GLY A 355 3.77 5.43 46.18
C GLY A 355 4.35 6.40 45.13
N SER A 356 3.48 7.27 44.60
CA SER A 356 3.70 8.70 44.21
C SER A 356 4.39 9.09 42.87
N PRO A 357 4.00 10.25 42.27
CA PRO A 357 4.18 10.56 40.85
C PRO A 357 5.42 11.43 40.58
N GLN A 358 6.12 11.16 39.48
CA GLN A 358 7.21 12.03 38.99
C GLN A 358 6.85 12.67 37.65
N GLY A 359 6.69 13.99 37.72
CA GLY A 359 7.21 15.03 36.82
C GLY A 359 7.21 14.78 35.31
N CYS A 360 6.49 15.65 34.59
CA CYS A 360 6.79 16.00 33.20
C CYS A 360 8.28 16.31 33.03
N LEU A 361 8.98 15.52 32.22
CA LEU A 361 10.32 15.85 31.72
C LEU A 361 10.21 16.54 30.35
N PRO A 362 11.06 17.53 30.07
CA PRO A 362 10.93 18.38 28.89
C PRO A 362 11.35 17.65 27.62
N MET A 363 10.61 17.92 26.54
CA MET A 363 10.98 17.56 25.18
C MET A 363 12.31 18.22 24.79
N LEU A 364 13.18 17.43 24.15
CA LEU A 364 14.37 17.92 23.47
C LEU A 364 13.96 18.92 22.37
N GLU A 365 14.37 20.17 22.53
CA GLU A 365 14.21 21.20 21.52
C GLU A 365 15.11 20.92 20.30
N PRO A 366 14.67 21.28 19.08
CA PRO A 366 15.49 21.19 17.89
C PRO A 366 16.50 22.35 17.86
N MET A 367 17.78 22.04 17.70
CA MET A 367 18.79 23.04 17.41
C MET A 367 18.55 23.65 16.03
N SER A 368 18.00 24.87 16.03
CA SER A 368 18.10 25.80 14.91
C SER A 368 19.42 26.58 15.05
N SER A 369 20.23 26.55 13.99
CA SER A 369 21.28 27.55 13.80
C SER A 369 21.24 28.01 12.35
N CYS A 370 20.45 29.06 12.10
CA CYS A 370 20.69 29.96 10.98
C CYS A 370 21.62 31.06 11.50
N VAL A 371 22.80 31.14 10.89
CA VAL A 371 23.77 32.21 11.12
C VAL A 371 23.46 33.31 10.11
N ASP A 372 22.95 34.45 10.58
CA ASP A 372 23.00 35.70 9.84
C ASP A 372 24.23 36.49 10.30
N GLY A 373 25.00 36.99 9.32
CA GLY A 373 26.13 37.88 9.55
C GLY A 373 26.51 38.63 8.28
N TYR A 374 26.02 39.87 8.19
CA TYR A 374 26.50 41.06 7.46
C TYR A 374 26.98 40.95 6.01
#